data_AF-A0A9X1GF03-F1
#
_entry.id   AF-A0A9X1GF03-F1
#
_cell.length_a   1.000
_cell.length_b   1.000
_cell.length_c   1.000
_cell.angle_alpha   90.00
_cell.angle_beta   90.00
_cell.angle_gamma   90.00
#
_symmetry.space_group_name_H-M   'P 1'
#
loop_
_entity.id
_entity.type
_entity.pdbx_description
1 polymer ?
#
loop_
_entity_poly.entity_id
_entity_poly.type
_entity_poly.pdbx_seq_one_letter_code
_entity_poly.pdbx_strand_id
1 'polypeptide(L)'
;CKLGKGYTMRVQLLRGNMHDSLFIDKHHIITDGTSEEVFYRELSKAYENERLSMPAFHYKDYSNWFNQLDVSNEAEWWKNYLNGYQRLELTTDYHYRKDLLSGGQTELFAFDEKVLRELRIFSKENKVSEYVFLFTIISFLLY
;
A
#
# COMPACT_ATOMS: atom_id res chain seq x y z
N CYS A 1 -6.34 7.93 -15.16
CA CYS A 1 -6.20 9.40 -15.06
C CYS A 1 -4.97 9.84 -15.86
N LYS A 2 -5.05 10.81 -16.80
CA LYS A 2 -3.85 11.32 -17.48
C LYS A 2 -3.18 12.36 -16.58
N LEU A 3 -2.06 11.99 -15.95
CA LEU A 3 -1.36 12.79 -14.94
C LEU A 3 -0.91 14.19 -15.42
N GLY A 4 -0.68 14.38 -16.72
CA GLY A 4 -0.26 15.67 -17.27
C GLY A 4 -1.35 16.74 -17.41
N LYS A 5 -2.63 16.44 -17.11
CA LYS A 5 -3.76 17.38 -17.34
C LYS A 5 -4.86 17.33 -16.26
N GLY A 6 -4.54 17.14 -14.98
CA GLY A 6 -5.55 17.15 -13.92
C GLY A 6 -5.02 17.24 -12.50
N TYR A 7 -5.92 17.40 -11.53
CA TYR A 7 -5.59 17.38 -10.10
C TYR A 7 -5.33 15.95 -9.62
N THR A 8 -4.27 15.78 -8.83
CA THR A 8 -3.88 14.51 -8.21
C THR A 8 -4.66 14.18 -6.93
N MET A 9 -5.43 15.14 -6.42
CA MET A 9 -6.32 15.00 -5.28
C MET A 9 -7.63 15.74 -5.56
N ARG A 10 -8.76 15.17 -5.14
CA ARG A 10 -10.09 15.78 -5.20
C ARG A 10 -10.77 15.57 -3.86
N VAL A 11 -11.49 16.59 -3.40
CA VAL A 11 -12.18 16.57 -2.11
C VAL A 11 -13.60 17.04 -2.30
N GLN A 12 -14.55 16.33 -1.71
CA GLN A 12 -15.96 16.70 -1.72
C GLN A 12 -16.61 16.42 -0.36
N LEU A 13 -17.29 17.43 0.20
CA LEU A 13 -18.14 17.26 1.37
C LEU A 13 -19.57 16.97 0.89
N LEU A 14 -20.09 15.80 1.25
CA LEU A 14 -21.49 15.46 1.07
C LEU A 14 -22.21 15.71 2.38
N ARG A 15 -23.21 16.59 2.36
CA ARG A 15 -24.01 16.89 3.54
C ARG A 15 -25.19 15.94 3.62
N GLY A 16 -25.28 15.20 4.72
CA GLY A 16 -26.35 14.23 4.97
C GLY A 16 -27.30 14.71 6.05
N ASN A 17 -28.44 14.02 6.20
CA ASN A 17 -29.44 14.37 7.21
C ASN A 17 -29.00 14.04 8.64
N MET A 18 -28.18 13.00 8.83
CA MET A 18 -27.66 12.57 10.14
C MET A 18 -26.16 12.82 10.29
N HIS A 19 -25.39 12.61 9.22
CA HIS A 19 -23.94 12.78 9.20
C HIS A 19 -23.50 13.37 7.86
N ASP A 20 -22.51 14.24 7.93
CA ASP A 20 -21.77 14.68 6.75
C ASP A 20 -20.66 13.66 6.43
N SER A 21 -20.29 13.53 5.16
CA SER A 21 -19.24 12.63 4.69
C SER A 21 -18.23 13.37 3.83
N LEU A 22 -16.95 13.23 4.16
CA LEU A 22 -15.85 13.80 3.39
C LEU A 22 -15.27 12.74 2.46
N PHE A 23 -15.38 12.96 1.15
CA PHE A 23 -14.76 12.11 0.13
C PHE A 23 -13.44 12.73 -0.30
N ILE A 24 -12.38 11.92 -0.27
CA ILE A 24 -11.04 12.30 -0.70
C ILE A 24 -10.57 11.24 -1.70
N ASP A 25 -10.46 11.63 -2.96
CA ASP A 25 -9.92 10.81 -4.04
C ASP A 25 -8.50 11.27 -4.37
N LYS A 26 -7.53 10.37 -4.33
CA LYS A 26 -6.10 10.66 -4.48
C LYS A 26 -5.47 9.68 -5.47
N HIS A 27 -4.63 10.21 -6.36
CA HIS A 27 -3.80 9.36 -7.20
C HIS A 27 -2.66 8.76 -6.38
N HIS A 28 -2.44 7.44 -6.47
CA HIS A 28 -1.35 6.73 -5.78
C HIS A 28 0.09 7.23 -6.09
N ILE A 29 0.26 8.17 -7.03
CA ILE A 29 1.58 8.75 -7.31
C ILE A 29 1.97 9.80 -6.28
N ILE A 30 0.99 10.35 -5.56
CA ILE A 30 1.21 11.33 -4.49
C ILE A 30 0.92 10.76 -3.09
N THR A 31 0.51 9.49 -2.99
CA THR A 31 0.14 8.86 -1.71
C THR A 31 0.40 7.36 -1.70
N ASP A 32 1.03 6.89 -0.64
CA ASP A 32 1.23 5.49 -0.28
C ASP A 32 0.73 5.23 1.16
N GLY A 33 0.90 4.01 1.68
CA GLY A 33 0.39 3.64 3.00
C GLY A 33 0.91 4.54 4.14
N THR A 34 2.19 4.94 4.08
CA THR A 34 2.77 5.83 5.09
C THR A 34 2.30 7.28 4.91
N SER A 35 2.17 7.73 3.66
CA SER A 35 1.65 9.06 3.33
C SER A 35 0.21 9.25 3.79
N GLU A 36 -0.63 8.20 3.71
CA GLU A 36 -2.00 8.23 4.24
C GLU A 36 -2.02 8.52 5.75
N GLU A 37 -1.17 7.86 6.54
CA GLU A 37 -1.09 8.08 7.98
C GLU A 37 -0.68 9.52 8.32
N VAL A 38 0.34 10.04 7.64
CA VAL A 38 0.78 11.44 7.80
C VAL A 38 -0.36 12.40 7.43
N PHE A 39 -1.01 12.17 6.30
CA PHE A 39 -2.08 13.01 5.77
C PHE A 39 -3.26 13.10 6.75
N TYR A 40 -3.79 11.98 7.25
CA TYR A 40 -4.93 12.01 8.17
C TYR A 40 -4.56 12.58 9.53
N ARG A 41 -3.34 12.32 10.02
CA ARG A 41 -2.85 12.93 11.26
C ARG A 41 -2.78 14.46 11.15
N GLU A 42 -2.23 14.98 10.05
CA GLU A 42 -2.15 16.42 9.83
C GLU A 42 -3.51 17.05 9.52
N LEU A 43 -4.39 16.35 8.83
CA LEU A 43 -5.77 16.78 8.62
C LEU A 43 -6.52 16.93 9.94
N SER A 44 -6.36 15.98 10.86
CA SER A 44 -6.96 16.06 12.21
C SER A 44 -6.46 17.29 12.97
N LYS A 45 -5.15 17.53 12.97
CA LYS A 45 -4.54 18.71 13.60
C LYS A 45 -5.03 20.03 12.99
N ALA A 46 -5.07 20.10 11.66
CA ALA A 46 -5.58 21.27 10.96
C ALA A 46 -7.06 21.54 11.28
N TYR A 47 -7.86 20.47 11.42
CA TYR A 47 -9.26 20.58 11.81
C TYR A 47 -9.44 21.17 13.22
N GLU A 48 -8.49 20.90 14.12
CA GLU A 48 -8.42 21.47 15.47
C GLU A 48 -7.79 22.88 15.52
N ASN A 49 -7.53 23.50 14.36
CA ASN A 49 -6.83 24.78 14.20
C ASN A 49 -5.39 24.78 14.75
N GLU A 50 -4.76 23.62 14.87
CA GLU A 50 -3.33 23.55 15.17
C GLU A 50 -2.49 24.03 13.99
N ARG A 51 -1.35 24.66 14.32
CA ARG A 51 -0.38 25.08 13.30
C ARG A 51 0.44 23.88 12.82
N LEU A 52 0.30 23.52 11.56
CA LEU A 52 1.16 22.54 10.91
C LEU A 52 2.56 23.12 10.63
N SER A 53 3.59 22.33 10.88
CA SER A 53 4.96 22.66 10.47
C SER A 53 5.16 22.30 8.99
N MET A 54 5.88 23.15 8.27
CA MET A 54 6.30 22.81 6.91
C MET A 54 7.41 21.74 6.97
N PRO A 55 7.36 20.71 6.11
CA PRO A 55 8.41 19.70 6.07
C PRO A 55 9.72 20.34 5.62
N ALA A 56 10.83 19.94 6.24
CA ALA A 56 12.16 20.43 5.90
C ALA A 56 12.65 19.93 4.52
N PHE A 57 12.10 18.82 4.06
CA PHE A 57 12.44 18.17 2.80
C PHE A 57 11.17 17.85 2.01
N HIS A 58 11.26 17.93 0.69
CA HIS A 58 10.21 17.53 -0.23
C HIS A 58 10.61 16.25 -0.96
N TYR A 59 9.62 15.53 -1.51
CA TYR A 59 9.87 14.29 -2.25
C TYR A 59 10.86 14.47 -3.41
N LYS A 60 10.89 15.65 -4.06
CA LYS A 60 11.88 15.98 -5.09
C LYS A 60 13.33 15.89 -4.60
N ASP A 61 13.57 16.24 -3.33
CA ASP A 61 14.90 16.25 -2.74
C ASP A 61 15.35 14.80 -2.52
N TYR A 62 14.44 13.95 -2.04
CA TYR A 62 14.62 12.50 -2.00
C TYR A 62 14.87 11.91 -3.39
N SER A 63 14.08 12.26 -4.41
CA SER A 63 14.27 11.73 -5.77
C SER A 63 15.64 12.12 -6.35
N ASN A 64 16.07 13.37 -6.15
CA ASN A 64 17.37 13.84 -6.61
C ASN A 64 18.52 13.12 -5.89
N TRP A 65 18.41 12.93 -4.58
CA TRP A 65 19.38 12.15 -3.81
C TRP A 65 19.43 10.69 -4.25
N PHE A 66 18.26 10.05 -4.40
CA PHE A 66 18.16 8.64 -4.79
C PHE A 66 18.78 8.39 -6.17
N ASN A 67 18.55 9.30 -7.14
CA ASN A 67 19.14 9.20 -8.47
C ASN A 67 20.68 9.30 -8.51
N GLN A 68 21.31 9.73 -7.41
CA GLN A 68 22.78 9.78 -7.29
C GLN A 68 23.35 8.49 -6.70
N LEU A 69 22.52 7.60 -6.18
CA LEU A 69 22.97 6.33 -5.61
C LEU A 69 23.34 5.35 -6.72
N ASP A 70 24.49 4.69 -6.58
CA ASP A 70 24.81 3.53 -7.40
C ASP A 70 24.09 2.30 -6.84
N VAL A 71 23.10 1.81 -7.58
CA VAL A 71 22.30 0.62 -7.24
C VAL A 71 22.65 -0.58 -8.12
N SER A 72 23.81 -0.55 -8.77
CA SER A 72 24.22 -1.59 -9.73
C SER A 72 24.34 -2.97 -9.09
N ASN A 73 24.81 -3.02 -7.84
CA ASN A 73 24.97 -4.29 -7.10
C ASN A 73 23.62 -4.92 -6.77
N GLU A 74 22.65 -4.12 -6.30
CA GLU A 74 21.28 -4.55 -6.01
C GLU A 74 20.58 -4.99 -7.29
N ALA A 75 20.75 -4.23 -8.38
CA ALA A 75 20.20 -4.58 -9.69
C ALA A 75 20.75 -5.91 -10.19
N GLU A 76 22.06 -6.15 -10.05
CA GLU A 76 22.70 -7.40 -10.45
C GLU A 76 22.26 -8.57 -9.57
N TRP A 77 22.12 -8.34 -8.26
CA TRP A 77 21.58 -9.34 -7.34
C TRP A 77 20.17 -9.76 -7.75
N TRP A 78 19.26 -8.82 -8.03
CA TRP A 78 17.89 -9.14 -8.45
C TRP A 78 17.82 -9.86 -9.78
N LYS A 79 18.67 -9.50 -10.76
CA LYS A 79 18.75 -10.23 -12.04
C LYS A 79 19.15 -11.68 -11.83
N ASN A 80 20.13 -11.94 -10.97
CA ASN A 80 20.60 -13.29 -10.68
C ASN A 80 19.57 -14.08 -9.86
N TYR A 81 18.96 -13.46 -8.85
CA TYR A 81 17.93 -14.07 -8.01
C TYR A 81 16.68 -14.46 -8.83
N LEU A 82 16.27 -13.62 -9.77
CA LEU A 82 15.10 -13.86 -10.63
C LEU A 82 15.45 -14.65 -11.90
N ASN A 83 16.69 -15.12 -12.06
CA ASN A 83 17.06 -15.94 -13.21
C ASN A 83 16.28 -17.25 -13.18
N GLY A 84 15.58 -17.56 -14.27
CA GLY A 84 14.77 -18.77 -14.37
C GLY A 84 13.48 -18.75 -13.54
N TYR A 85 13.02 -17.58 -13.09
CA TYR A 85 11.76 -17.48 -12.35
C TYR A 85 10.61 -18.09 -13.17
N GLN A 86 9.74 -18.82 -12.47
CA GLN A 86 8.51 -19.35 -13.05
C GLN A 86 7.34 -18.50 -12.58
N ARG A 87 6.44 -18.16 -13.50
CA ARG A 87 5.21 -17.46 -13.16
C ARG A 87 4.31 -18.44 -12.39
N LEU A 88 3.78 -17.98 -11.24
CA LEU A 88 2.70 -18.67 -10.56
C LEU A 88 1.44 -18.59 -11.41
N GLU A 89 0.92 -19.73 -11.84
CA GLU A 89 -0.34 -19.83 -12.56
C GLU A 89 -1.45 -20.19 -11.57
N LEU A 90 -2.42 -19.30 -11.41
CA LEU A 90 -3.58 -19.52 -10.56
C LEU A 90 -4.70 -20.18 -11.37
N THR A 91 -5.36 -21.18 -10.79
CA THR A 91 -6.58 -21.74 -11.36
C THR A 91 -7.67 -20.68 -11.36
N THR A 92 -8.10 -20.27 -12.55
CA THR A 92 -9.12 -19.25 -12.76
C THR A 92 -10.16 -19.79 -13.74
N ASP A 93 -11.42 -19.34 -13.60
CA ASP A 93 -12.50 -19.76 -14.49
C ASP A 93 -12.26 -19.34 -15.95
N TYR A 94 -11.51 -18.25 -16.15
CA TYR A 94 -11.17 -17.69 -17.47
C TYR A 94 -9.72 -17.18 -17.51
N HIS A 95 -9.04 -17.39 -18.63
CA HIS A 95 -7.70 -16.86 -18.84
C HIS A 95 -7.68 -15.33 -18.86
N TYR A 96 -6.62 -14.76 -18.28
CA TYR A 96 -6.39 -13.32 -18.28
C TYR A 96 -6.38 -12.73 -19.71
N ARG A 97 -7.08 -11.61 -19.87
CA ARG A 97 -7.23 -10.88 -21.13
C ARG A 97 -6.95 -9.40 -20.88
N LYS A 98 -5.91 -8.86 -21.52
CA LYS A 98 -5.42 -7.48 -21.32
C LYS A 98 -6.41 -6.40 -21.81
N ASP A 99 -7.31 -6.77 -22.72
CA ASP A 99 -8.34 -5.95 -23.35
C ASP A 99 -9.62 -5.81 -22.51
N LEU A 100 -9.80 -6.64 -21.48
CA LEU A 100 -10.92 -6.56 -20.57
C LEU A 100 -10.59 -5.62 -19.40
N LEU A 101 -11.45 -4.62 -19.19
CA LEU A 101 -11.47 -3.89 -17.93
C LEU A 101 -11.79 -4.89 -16.83
N SER A 102 -10.81 -5.20 -15.99
CA SER A 102 -11.00 -6.07 -14.83
C SER A 102 -11.88 -5.36 -13.82
N GLY A 103 -13.16 -5.71 -13.78
CA GLY A 103 -13.95 -5.57 -12.56
C GLY A 103 -13.33 -6.45 -11.48
N GLY A 104 -13.32 -5.96 -10.24
CA GLY A 104 -12.83 -6.69 -9.09
C GLY A 104 -13.80 -6.51 -7.93
N GLN A 105 -13.86 -7.52 -7.07
CA GLN A 105 -14.57 -7.45 -5.80
C GLN A 105 -13.58 -7.73 -4.68
N THR A 106 -13.75 -7.04 -3.56
CA THR A 106 -12.94 -7.26 -2.36
C THR A 106 -13.77 -8.08 -1.39
N GLU A 107 -13.30 -9.28 -1.08
CA GLU A 107 -13.82 -10.10 0.01
C GLU A 107 -12.95 -9.91 1.24
N LEU A 108 -13.58 -9.64 2.38
CA LEU A 108 -12.90 -9.38 3.64
C LEU A 108 -12.97 -10.63 4.52
N PHE A 109 -11.81 -11.17 4.87
CA PHE A 109 -11.67 -12.25 5.84
C PHE A 109 -11.08 -11.69 7.12
N ALA A 110 -11.87 -11.71 8.19
CA ALA A 110 -11.43 -11.31 9.52
C ALA A 110 -10.91 -12.52 10.29
N PHE A 111 -9.79 -12.35 11.00
CA PHE A 111 -9.31 -13.35 11.95
C PHE A 111 -9.93 -13.07 13.32
N ASP A 112 -10.39 -14.13 13.99
CA ASP A 112 -10.84 -14.03 15.38
C ASP A 112 -9.71 -13.54 16.29
N GLU A 113 -10.05 -12.75 17.31
CA GLU A 113 -9.08 -12.21 18.27
C GLU A 113 -8.23 -13.31 18.93
N LYS A 114 -8.84 -14.47 19.19
CA LYS A 114 -8.14 -15.63 19.75
C LYS A 114 -7.00 -16.09 18.82
N VAL A 115 -7.30 -16.23 17.53
CA VAL A 115 -6.33 -16.66 16.51
C VAL A 115 -5.21 -15.63 16.37
N LEU A 116 -5.55 -14.34 16.33
CA LEU A 116 -4.56 -13.26 16.28
C LEU A 116 -3.63 -13.26 17.49
N ARG A 117 -4.17 -13.51 18.68
CA ARG A 117 -3.36 -13.60 19.91
C ARG A 117 -2.41 -14.80 19.87
N GLU A 118 -2.89 -15.96 19.46
CA GLU A 118 -2.06 -17.17 19.33
C GLU A 118 -0.95 -16.99 18.29
N LEU A 119 -1.26 -16.38 17.14
CA LEU A 119 -0.29 -16.01 16.11
C LEU A 119 0.81 -15.09 16.65
N ARG A 120 0.43 -14.07 17.42
CA ARG A 120 1.38 -13.13 18.03
C ARG A 120 2.32 -13.80 19.03
N ILE A 121 1.77 -14.68 19.87
CA ILE A 121 2.57 -15.47 20.82
C ILE A 121 3.55 -16.36 20.05
N PHE A 122 3.06 -17.12 19.07
CA PHE A 122 3.89 -18.00 18.25
C PHE A 122 5.01 -17.22 17.55
N SER A 123 4.70 -16.09 16.92
CA SER A 123 5.66 -15.26 16.20
C SER A 123 6.77 -14.77 17.14
N LYS A 124 6.40 -14.31 18.34
CA LYS A 124 7.34 -13.85 19.36
C LYS A 124 8.25 -14.97 19.87
N GLU A 125 7.68 -16.14 20.19
CA GLU A 125 8.42 -17.30 20.68
C GLU A 125 9.43 -17.82 19.63
N ASN A 126 9.03 -17.81 18.36
CA ASN A 126 9.86 -18.27 17.24
C ASN A 126 10.75 -17.18 16.62
N LYS A 127 10.73 -15.95 17.16
CA LYS A 127 11.51 -14.80 16.67
C LYS A 127 11.29 -14.51 15.19
N VAL A 128 10.05 -14.68 14.72
CA VAL A 128 9.62 -14.33 13.36
C VAL A 128 8.63 -13.16 13.43
N SER A 129 8.57 -12.35 12.37
CA SER A 129 7.56 -11.30 12.29
C SER A 129 6.20 -11.89 11.88
N GLU A 130 5.11 -11.23 12.27
CA GLU A 130 3.76 -11.58 11.83
C GLU A 130 3.66 -11.57 10.29
N TYR A 131 4.38 -10.65 9.63
CA TYR A 131 4.51 -10.60 8.18
C TYR A 131 5.09 -11.90 7.59
N VAL A 132 6.23 -12.38 8.10
CA VAL A 132 6.86 -13.62 7.60
C VAL A 132 5.94 -14.82 7.83
N PHE A 133 5.27 -14.88 8.99
CA PHE A 133 4.32 -15.95 9.29
C PHE A 133 3.15 -15.99 8.29
N LEU A 134 2.48 -14.84 8.07
CA LEU A 134 1.37 -14.74 7.12
C LEU A 134 1.82 -14.99 5.67
N PHE A 135 2.97 -14.45 5.29
CA PHE A 135 3.57 -14.68 3.97
C PHE A 135 3.85 -16.16 3.73
N THR A 136 4.32 -16.88 4.76
CA THR A 136 4.56 -18.33 4.69
C THR A 136 3.25 -19.10 4.48
N ILE A 137 2.17 -18.74 5.18
CA ILE A 137 0.85 -19.35 4.98
C ILE A 137 0.36 -19.15 3.54
N ILE A 138 0.45 -17.92 3.02
CA ILE A 138 0.07 -17.62 1.64
C ILE A 138 0.93 -18.44 0.68
N SER A 139 2.23 -18.53 0.92
CA SER A 139 3.14 -19.32 0.09
C SER A 139 2.78 -20.81 0.08
N PHE A 140 2.36 -21.37 1.22
CA PHE A 140 1.88 -22.75 1.30
C PHE A 140 0.54 -22.97 0.57
N LEU A 141 -0.37 -21.99 0.60
CA LEU A 141 -1.66 -22.08 -0.08
C LEU A 141 -1.54 -21.96 -1.61
N LEU A 142 -0.49 -21.29 -2.08
CA LEU A 142 -0.23 -21.05 -3.48
C LEU A 142 0.70 -22.09 -4.13
N TYR A 143 1.24 -23.02 -3.34
CA TYR A 143 2.03 -24.15 -3.82
C TYR A 143 1.14 -25.36 -4.12
#